data_AF-A0A7C4TGI2-F1
#
_entry.id   AF-A0A7C4TGI2-F1
#
_cell.length_a   1.000
_cell.length_b   1.000
_cell.length_c   1.000
_cell.angle_alpha   90.00
_cell.angle_beta   90.00
_cell.angle_gamma   90.00
#
_symmetry.space_group_name_H-M   'P 1'
#
loop_
_entity.id
_entity.type
_entity.pdbx_description
1 polymer ?
#
loop_
_entity_poly.entity_id
_entity_poly.type
_entity_poly.pdbx_seq_one_letter_code
_entity_poly.pdbx_strand_id
1 'polypeptide(L)'
;MIIYMVAAVPLILYGLVIKPIANLYNEPISSMVSPVFGNYANYLNGLFVISAVLVTLSLAFFILSWYGTYRAGKSFSAGTKALPVILFAFAYILLGVSGLA
;
A
#
# COMPACT_ATOMS: atom_id res chain seq x y z
N MET A 1 12.48 -4.80 7.51
CA MET A 1 12.36 -3.31 7.45
C MET A 1 12.45 -2.78 6.02
N ILE A 2 13.43 -3.19 5.19
CA ILE A 2 13.57 -2.68 3.82
C ILE A 2 12.30 -2.88 2.97
N ILE A 3 11.70 -4.07 3.00
CA ILE A 3 10.47 -4.37 2.24
C ILE A 3 9.30 -3.43 2.62
N TYR A 4 9.23 -3.01 3.89
CA TYR A 4 8.22 -2.07 4.36
C TYR A 4 8.44 -0.67 3.80
N MET A 5 9.69 -0.21 3.78
CA MET A 5 10.03 1.10 3.22
C MET A 5 9.77 1.13 1.71
N VAL A 6 10.09 0.04 1.01
CA VAL A 6 9.82 -0.10 -0.43
C VAL A 6 8.31 -0.17 -0.69
N ALA A 7 7.53 -0.88 0.12
CA ALA A 7 6.07 -0.95 -0.01
C ALA A 7 5.37 0.38 0.30
N ALA A 8 5.95 1.20 1.17
CA ALA A 8 5.40 2.51 1.54
C ALA A 8 5.47 3.52 0.38
N VAL A 9 6.50 3.45 -0.47
CA VAL A 9 6.65 4.38 -1.61
C VAL A 9 5.47 4.32 -2.59
N PRO A 10 5.12 3.17 -3.21
CA PRO A 10 3.99 3.09 -4.12
C PRO A 10 2.66 3.35 -3.39
N LEU A 11 2.53 2.93 -2.13
CA LEU A 11 1.33 3.20 -1.32
C LEU A 11 1.10 4.71 -1.13
N ILE A 12 2.13 5.46 -0.74
CA ILE A 12 2.05 6.91 -0.53
C ILE A 12 1.81 7.61 -1.87
N LEU A 13 2.58 7.26 -2.90
CA LEU A 13 2.43 7.85 -4.23
C LEU A 13 1.02 7.63 -4.77
N TYR A 14 0.50 6.41 -4.70
CA TYR A 14 -0.86 6.10 -5.16
C TYR A 14 -1.94 6.76 -4.29
N GLY A 15 -1.95 6.46 -2.99
CA GLY A 15 -3.06 6.77 -2.09
C GLY A 15 -3.13 8.22 -1.63
N LEU A 16 -1.97 8.89 -1.48
CA LEU A 16 -1.92 10.26 -0.93
C LEU A 16 -1.63 11.33 -1.99
N VAL A 17 -1.04 10.97 -3.13
CA VAL A 17 -0.64 11.95 -4.15
C VAL A 17 -1.44 11.77 -5.43
N ILE A 18 -1.25 10.65 -6.12
CA ILE A 18 -1.72 10.46 -7.49
C ILE A 18 -3.25 10.35 -7.52
N LYS A 19 -3.88 9.52 -6.69
CA LYS A 19 -5.35 9.34 -6.70
C LYS A 19 -6.11 10.62 -6.29
N PRO A 20 -5.73 11.35 -5.23
CA PRO A 20 -6.38 12.62 -4.92
C PRO A 20 -6.28 13.64 -6.05
N ILE A 21 -5.10 13.76 -6.68
CA ILE A 21 -4.93 14.65 -7.85
C ILE A 21 -5.79 14.17 -9.03
N ALA A 22 -5.85 12.86 -9.29
CA ALA A 22 -6.69 12.28 -10.33
C ALA A 22 -8.17 12.65 -10.17
N ASN A 23 -8.66 12.68 -8.93
CA ASN A 23 -10.05 13.04 -8.60
C ASN A 23 -10.35 14.55 -8.71
N LEU A 24 -9.33 15.41 -8.82
CA LEU A 24 -9.51 16.85 -9.03
C LEU A 24 -9.72 17.20 -10.51
N TYR A 25 -9.45 16.28 -11.44
CA TYR A 25 -9.71 16.52 -12.85
C TYR A 25 -11.20 16.40 -13.16
N ASN A 26 -11.70 17.31 -14.01
CA ASN A 26 -13.09 17.34 -14.45
C ASN A 26 -13.40 16.35 -15.59
N GLU A 27 -12.37 15.80 -16.23
CA GLU A 27 -12.52 14.83 -17.32
C GLU A 27 -12.60 13.40 -16.78
N PRO A 28 -13.25 12.47 -17.51
CA PRO A 28 -13.22 11.07 -17.13
C PRO A 28 -11.79 10.51 -17.16
N ILE A 29 -11.34 9.92 -16.05
CA ILE A 29 -9.99 9.34 -15.91
C ILE A 29 -9.69 8.31 -17.02
N SER A 30 -10.72 7.58 -17.49
CA SER A 30 -10.59 6.58 -18.55
C SER A 30 -10.22 7.16 -19.91
N SER A 31 -10.51 8.43 -20.17
CA SER A 31 -10.16 9.12 -21.42
C SER A 31 -8.82 9.86 -21.34
N MET A 32 -8.21 9.97 -20.16
CA MET A 32 -6.91 10.64 -20.01
C MET A 32 -5.76 9.76 -20.51
N VAL A 33 -4.96 10.33 -21.41
CA VAL A 33 -3.77 9.67 -21.95
C VAL A 33 -2.53 10.51 -21.62
N SER A 34 -1.60 9.90 -20.89
CA SER A 34 -0.29 10.46 -20.59
C SER A 34 0.73 10.03 -21.65
N PRO A 35 1.60 10.94 -22.13
CA PRO A 35 2.70 10.58 -23.03
C PRO A 35 3.74 9.67 -22.38
N VAL A 36 3.78 9.60 -21.04
CA VAL A 36 4.74 8.76 -20.28
C VAL A 36 4.12 7.43 -19.88
N PHE A 37 2.84 7.43 -19.47
CA PHE A 37 2.19 6.26 -18.87
C PHE A 37 1.10 5.64 -19.75
N GLY A 38 0.76 6.25 -20.89
CA GLY A 38 -0.37 5.83 -21.72
C GLY A 38 -1.70 6.09 -21.03
N ASN A 39 -2.62 5.12 -21.09
CA ASN A 39 -3.95 5.26 -20.48
C ASN A 39 -3.83 5.41 -18.96
N TYR A 40 -4.33 6.54 -18.45
CA TYR A 40 -4.17 6.92 -17.06
C TYR A 40 -4.95 6.01 -16.10
N ALA A 41 -6.13 5.51 -16.50
CA ALA A 41 -6.89 4.55 -15.71
C ALA A 41 -6.14 3.22 -15.52
N ASN A 42 -5.51 2.70 -16.59
CA ASN A 42 -4.67 1.50 -16.51
C ASN A 42 -3.45 1.71 -15.60
N TYR A 43 -2.83 2.89 -15.68
CA TYR A 43 -1.72 3.27 -14.81
C TYR A 43 -2.15 3.30 -13.33
N LEU A 44 -3.27 3.94 -13.01
CA LEU A 44 -3.82 3.97 -11.65
C LEU A 44 -4.15 2.58 -11.12
N ASN A 45 -4.73 1.72 -11.96
CA ASN A 45 -5.03 0.34 -11.58
C ASN A 45 -3.74 -0.46 -11.34
N GLY A 46 -2.72 -0.30 -12.18
CA GLY A 46 -1.41 -0.92 -11.98
C GLY A 46 -0.77 -0.50 -10.65
N LEU A 47 -0.80 0.79 -10.32
CA LEU A 47 -0.32 1.31 -9.04
C LEU A 47 -1.09 0.75 -7.84
N PHE A 48 -2.41 0.65 -7.95
CA PHE A 48 -3.25 0.03 -6.93
C PHE A 48 -2.83 -1.42 -6.68
N VAL A 49 -2.73 -2.23 -7.75
CA VAL A 49 -2.37 -3.65 -7.66
C VAL A 49 -0.97 -3.82 -7.07
N ILE A 50 0.02 -3.06 -7.54
CA ILE A 50 1.40 -3.13 -7.01
C ILE A 50 1.42 -2.76 -5.52
N SER A 51 0.71 -1.69 -5.13
CA SER A 51 0.62 -1.27 -3.73
C SER A 51 -0.03 -2.34 -2.86
N ALA A 52 -1.15 -2.92 -3.32
CA ALA A 52 -1.86 -3.98 -2.62
C ALA A 52 -0.98 -5.23 -2.44
N VAL A 53 -0.27 -5.65 -3.49
CA VAL A 53 0.65 -6.79 -3.44
C VAL A 53 1.78 -6.54 -2.45
N LEU A 54 2.44 -5.37 -2.52
CA LEU A 54 3.59 -5.06 -1.65
C LEU A 54 3.19 -4.90 -0.18
N VAL A 55 2.04 -4.29 0.11
CA VAL A 55 1.49 -4.20 1.47
C VAL A 55 1.17 -5.60 2.00
N THR A 56 0.55 -6.45 1.17
CA THR A 56 0.21 -7.84 1.54
C THR A 56 1.44 -8.71 1.79
N LEU A 57 2.46 -8.62 0.95
CA LEU A 57 3.74 -9.30 1.16
C LEU A 57 4.43 -8.81 2.43
N SER A 58 4.40 -7.50 2.69
CA SER A 58 4.95 -6.94 3.93
C SER A 58 4.24 -7.49 5.17
N LEU A 59 2.91 -7.62 5.14
CA LEU A 59 2.13 -8.24 6.22
C LEU A 59 2.47 -9.72 6.39
N ALA A 60 2.60 -10.47 5.29
CA ALA A 60 3.00 -11.88 5.36
C ALA A 60 4.38 -12.03 6.04
N PHE A 61 5.36 -11.21 5.67
CA PHE A 61 6.68 -11.23 6.32
C PHE A 61 6.62 -10.80 7.79
N PHE A 62 5.75 -9.87 8.16
CA PHE A 62 5.50 -9.54 9.57
C PHE A 62 5.06 -10.75 10.37
N ILE A 63 4.03 -11.45 9.86
CA ILE A 63 3.43 -12.61 10.52
C ILE A 63 4.45 -13.74 10.62
N LEU A 64 5.20 -14.02 9.56
CA LEU A 64 6.26 -15.03 9.57
C LEU A 64 7.36 -14.69 10.59
N SER A 65 7.79 -13.42 10.65
CA SER A 65 8.78 -12.96 11.62
C SER A 65 8.29 -13.09 13.07
N TRP A 66 7.03 -12.73 13.32
CA TRP A 66 6.38 -12.94 14.62
C TRP A 66 6.35 -14.41 14.98
N TYR A 67 5.86 -15.25 14.07
CA TYR A 67 5.72 -16.68 14.28
C TYR A 67 7.06 -17.35 14.58
N GLY A 68 8.11 -16.99 13.85
CA GLY A 68 9.47 -17.47 14.11
C GLY A 68 9.98 -17.07 15.50
N THR A 69 9.71 -15.85 15.92
CA THR A 69 10.10 -15.34 17.25
C THR A 69 9.36 -16.08 18.38
N TYR A 70 8.07 -16.30 18.20
CA TYR A 70 7.24 -17.09 19.12
C TYR A 70 7.76 -18.53 19.27
N ARG A 71 8.09 -19.20 18.16
CA ARG A 71 8.69 -20.55 18.20
C ARG A 71 10.05 -20.59 18.91
N ALA A 72 10.81 -19.50 18.88
CA ALA A 72 12.08 -19.38 19.59
C ALA A 72 11.92 -19.09 21.09
N GLY A 73 10.69 -19.09 21.63
CA GLY A 73 10.41 -18.77 23.04
C GLY A 73 10.64 -17.30 23.40
N LYS A 74 10.82 -16.43 22.39
CA LYS A 74 11.02 -15.00 22.58
C LYS A 74 9.71 -14.26 22.26
N SER A 75 9.50 -13.13 22.91
CA SER A 75 8.35 -12.25 22.65
C SER A 75 8.83 -10.88 22.22
N PHE A 76 8.21 -10.33 21.19
CA PHE A 76 8.32 -8.90 20.92
C PHE A 76 7.63 -8.08 22.03
N SER A 77 8.14 -6.87 22.27
CA SER A 77 7.47 -5.90 23.12
C SER A 77 6.09 -5.55 22.55
N ALA A 78 5.16 -5.11 23.41
CA ALA A 78 3.83 -4.72 22.96
C ALA A 78 3.87 -3.62 21.89
N GLY A 79 4.78 -2.63 22.02
CA GLY A 79 4.96 -1.57 21.02
C GLY A 79 5.45 -2.08 19.67
N THR A 80 6.40 -3.03 19.68
CA THR A 80 6.91 -3.67 18.45
C THR A 80 5.85 -4.49 17.72
N LYS A 81 4.82 -4.96 18.44
CA LYS A 81 3.67 -5.68 17.88
C LYS A 81 2.58 -4.72 17.39
N ALA A 82 2.22 -3.75 18.23
CA ALA A 82 1.10 -2.85 17.98
C ALA A 82 1.36 -1.89 16.81
N LEU A 83 2.57 -1.32 16.73
CA LEU A 83 2.88 -0.32 15.71
C LEU A 83 2.73 -0.86 14.28
N PRO A 84 3.33 -2.00 13.90
CA PRO A 84 3.14 -2.55 12.56
C PRO A 84 1.68 -2.92 12.27
N VAL A 85 0.95 -3.48 13.24
CA VAL A 85 -0.47 -3.83 13.09
C VAL A 85 -1.31 -2.59 12.77
N ILE A 86 -1.11 -1.50 13.53
CA ILE A 86 -1.80 -0.23 13.29
C ILE A 86 -1.44 0.30 11.90
N LEU A 87 -0.16 0.30 11.53
CA LEU A 87 0.29 0.78 10.22
C LEU A 87 -0.30 -0.03 9.05
N PHE A 88 -0.38 -1.36 9.18
CA PHE A 88 -1.04 -2.20 8.17
C PHE A 88 -2.53 -1.92 8.07
N ALA A 89 -3.22 -1.76 9.20
CA ALA A 89 -4.63 -1.39 9.20
C ALA A 89 -4.85 -0.06 8.46
N PHE A 90 -4.03 0.96 8.77
CA PHE A 90 -4.05 2.24 8.05
C PHE A 90 -3.77 2.08 6.55
N ALA A 91 -2.78 1.28 6.18
CA ALA A 91 -2.42 1.05 4.77
C ALA A 91 -3.58 0.43 3.98
N TYR A 92 -4.26 -0.58 4.54
CA TYR A 92 -5.43 -1.19 3.90
C TYR A 92 -6.63 -0.27 3.85
N ILE A 93 -6.88 0.53 4.90
CA ILE A 93 -7.94 1.55 4.88
C ILE A 93 -7.65 2.57 3.78
N LEU A 94 -6.41 3.07 3.70
CA LEU A 94 -6.00 4.03 2.68
C LEU A 94 -6.16 3.46 1.27
N LEU A 95 -5.72 2.21 1.04
CA LEU A 95 -5.92 1.50 -0.23
C LEU A 95 -7.39 1.30 -0.58
N GLY A 96 -8.21 0.92 0.41
CA GLY A 96 -9.65 0.74 0.23
C GLY A 96 -10.34 2.04 -0.17
N VAL A 97 -10.07 3.14 0.54
CA VAL A 97 -10.64 4.46 0.25
C VAL A 97 -10.16 5.00 -1.11
N SER A 98 -8.90 4.73 -1.49
CA SER A 98 -8.36 5.19 -2.78
C SER A 98 -8.75 4.29 -3.97
N GLY A 99 -9.04 3.01 -3.72
CA GLY A 99 -9.48 2.03 -4.71
C GLY A 99 -10.99 2.03 -4.99
N LEU A 100 -11.82 2.50 -4.04
CA LEU A 100 -13.26 2.68 -4.22
C LEU A 100 -13.54 3.95 -5.05
N ALA A 101 -13.60 3.80 -6.38
CA ALA A 101 -14.20 4.76 -7.30
C ALA A 101 -14.72 4.03 -8.54
#